data_AF-A0A3P9NMH2-F1
#
_entry.id   AF-A0A3P9NMH2-F1
#
_cell.length_a   1.000
_cell.length_b   1.000
_cell.length_c   1.000
_cell.angle_alpha   90.00
_cell.angle_beta   90.00
_cell.angle_gamma   90.00
#
_symmetry.space_group_name_H-M   'P 1'
#
loop_
_entity.id
_entity.type
_entity.pdbx_description
1 polymer ?
#
loop_
_entity_poly.entity_id
_entity_poly.type
_entity_poly.pdbx_seq_one_letter_code
_entity_poly.pdbx_strand_id
1 'polypeptide(L)'
;SHPEVSLTVTPWSILTVSPSWLNPGASVTLSCEVKPSSAGWRFYWYKAVPDLSKNSYRYELLPESISGTVQDSIIIHGQKHTAVFACRAGRGNPEDFTYYSEPKFIWSAGQCVSVLSLSPDREQHFTSESVTLNCGGNSAEWRVKEIREINKLSLEPDCSYWGKMSGSSCTINSNWSHQAVYWCESETGEFSNSVNITVHDLLLVSPVHPVTEGASVTLSCRRRGENKLSDVIFYHNDKLIQNDSRGELKISAVSQSDEGFYKCEHSGEVSPQSWMRVKGEVLNTLISCCMATF
;
A
#
# COMPACT_ATOMS: atom_id res chain seq x y z
N SER A 1 2.58 -53.94 22.26
CA SER A 1 2.29 -52.52 22.56
C SER A 1 3.14 -51.68 21.63
N HIS A 2 2.54 -51.14 20.57
CA HIS A 2 3.21 -50.16 19.72
C HIS A 2 3.11 -48.79 20.41
N PRO A 3 4.21 -48.06 20.64
CA PRO A 3 4.13 -46.71 21.19
C PRO A 3 3.52 -45.78 20.12
N GLU A 4 2.40 -45.14 20.46
CA GLU A 4 1.89 -44.00 19.70
C GLU A 4 2.92 -42.87 19.78
N VAL A 5 3.55 -42.56 18.65
CA VAL A 5 4.35 -41.35 18.49
C VAL A 5 3.36 -40.18 18.41
N SER A 6 3.13 -39.49 19.53
CA SER A 6 2.39 -38.23 19.51
C SER A 6 3.24 -37.18 18.79
N LEU A 7 2.89 -36.86 17.54
CA LEU A 7 3.45 -35.72 16.83
C LEU A 7 3.02 -34.44 17.56
N THR A 8 3.91 -33.86 18.37
CA THR A 8 3.71 -32.54 18.95
C THR A 8 3.86 -31.50 17.85
N VAL A 9 2.74 -31.08 17.26
CA VAL A 9 2.72 -29.98 16.29
C VAL A 9 3.05 -28.68 17.01
N THR A 10 4.16 -28.05 16.65
CA THR A 10 4.56 -26.76 17.22
C THR A 10 3.55 -25.68 16.79
N PRO A 11 2.95 -24.93 17.73
CA PRO A 11 1.97 -23.92 17.40
C PRO A 11 2.61 -22.72 16.68
N TRP A 12 1.84 -22.07 15.81
CA TRP A 12 2.26 -20.91 15.02
C TRP A 12 1.26 -19.76 15.19
N SER A 13 1.78 -18.54 15.17
CA SER A 13 0.99 -17.32 15.33
C SER A 13 0.57 -16.75 13.97
N ILE A 14 -0.60 -16.12 13.91
CA ILE A 14 -1.16 -15.51 12.70
C ILE A 14 -1.56 -14.08 13.06
N LEU A 15 -0.89 -13.11 12.44
CA LEU A 15 -1.18 -11.70 12.61
C LEU A 15 -2.19 -11.23 11.56
N THR A 16 -3.15 -10.44 12.03
CA THR A 16 -4.09 -9.67 11.20
C THR A 16 -4.03 -8.20 11.59
N VAL A 17 -4.27 -7.32 10.63
CA VAL A 17 -4.19 -5.86 10.79
C VAL A 17 -5.42 -5.20 10.19
N SER A 18 -5.99 -4.22 10.87
CA SER A 18 -7.17 -3.49 10.38
C SER A 18 -7.18 -2.03 10.88
N PRO A 19 -7.27 -1.02 9.98
CA PRO A 19 -7.12 -1.13 8.52
C PRO A 19 -5.66 -1.34 8.08
N SER A 20 -5.43 -1.82 6.86
CA SER A 20 -4.09 -1.98 6.27
C SER A 20 -3.55 -0.69 5.63
N TRP A 21 -4.43 0.23 5.23
CA TRP A 21 -4.09 1.54 4.67
C TRP A 21 -4.50 2.63 5.65
N LEU A 22 -3.53 3.43 6.08
CA LEU A 22 -3.74 4.49 7.05
C LEU A 22 -3.96 5.84 6.38
N ASN A 23 -5.04 6.50 6.79
CA ASN A 23 -5.10 7.95 6.73
C ASN A 23 -4.21 8.56 7.82
N PRO A 24 -3.59 9.73 7.59
CA PRO A 24 -2.80 10.41 8.61
C PRO A 24 -3.53 10.55 9.95
N GLY A 25 -2.94 9.99 11.02
CA GLY A 25 -3.49 10.07 12.38
C GLY A 25 -4.53 9.01 12.74
N ALA A 26 -4.90 8.10 11.82
CA ALA A 26 -5.75 6.96 12.16
C ALA A 26 -4.98 5.89 12.97
N SER A 27 -5.69 5.15 13.80
CA SER A 27 -5.16 4.03 14.59
C SER A 27 -5.36 2.70 13.88
N VAL A 28 -4.43 1.75 14.06
CA VAL A 28 -4.58 0.38 13.57
C VAL A 28 -4.76 -0.58 14.72
N THR A 29 -5.65 -1.55 14.54
CA THR A 29 -5.77 -2.70 15.44
C THR A 29 -4.94 -3.86 14.89
N LEU A 30 -4.06 -4.40 15.71
CA LEU A 30 -3.34 -5.65 15.47
C LEU A 30 -4.06 -6.76 16.22
N SER A 31 -4.23 -7.94 15.61
CA SER A 31 -4.83 -9.11 16.27
C SER A 31 -4.06 -10.38 15.94
N CYS A 32 -3.77 -11.20 16.95
CA CYS A 32 -2.90 -12.36 16.87
C CYS A 32 -3.65 -13.64 17.24
N GLU A 33 -3.72 -14.61 16.33
CA GLU A 33 -4.31 -15.92 16.56
C GLU A 33 -3.21 -16.98 16.68
N VAL A 34 -3.37 -17.99 17.55
CA VAL A 34 -2.48 -19.16 17.60
C VAL A 34 -3.19 -20.38 17.04
N LYS A 35 -2.53 -21.12 16.13
CA LYS A 35 -3.02 -22.40 15.62
C LYS A 35 -2.12 -23.58 16.04
N PRO A 36 -2.69 -24.68 16.55
CA PRO A 36 -4.11 -24.86 16.91
C PRO A 36 -4.53 -23.99 18.11
N SER A 37 -5.79 -23.57 18.13
CA SER A 37 -6.32 -22.68 19.16
C SER A 37 -6.29 -23.34 20.55
N SER A 38 -5.83 -22.60 21.55
CA SER A 38 -5.70 -23.05 22.94
C SER A 38 -5.74 -21.86 23.90
N ALA A 39 -5.98 -22.12 25.19
CA ALA A 39 -6.02 -21.10 26.23
C ALA A 39 -4.67 -20.93 26.94
N GLY A 40 -4.50 -19.83 27.66
CA GLY A 40 -3.31 -19.58 28.49
C GLY A 40 -2.11 -18.99 27.76
N TRP A 41 -2.31 -18.46 26.55
CA TRP A 41 -1.30 -17.73 25.80
C TRP A 41 -1.10 -16.31 26.34
N ARG A 42 0.15 -15.87 26.35
CA ARG A 42 0.51 -14.45 26.43
C ARG A 42 1.04 -14.02 25.07
N PHE A 43 0.50 -12.94 24.53
CA PHE A 43 0.84 -12.42 23.22
C PHE A 43 1.93 -11.37 23.30
N TYR A 44 2.88 -11.45 22.38
CA TYR A 44 4.01 -10.55 22.27
C TYR A 44 4.02 -9.93 20.88
N TRP A 45 4.24 -8.62 20.83
CA TRP A 45 4.12 -7.80 19.64
C TRP A 45 5.45 -7.20 19.26
N TYR A 46 5.79 -7.28 17.98
CA TYR A 46 7.09 -6.89 17.45
C TYR A 46 6.91 -5.94 16.27
N LYS A 47 7.80 -4.95 16.19
CA LYS A 47 8.07 -4.23 14.97
C LYS A 47 9.07 -5.03 14.15
N ALA A 48 8.76 -5.29 12.89
CA ALA A 48 9.67 -5.91 11.93
C ALA A 48 10.45 -4.79 11.23
N VAL A 49 11.77 -4.80 11.41
CA VAL A 49 12.70 -3.79 10.91
C VAL A 49 13.57 -4.44 9.82
N PRO A 50 13.74 -3.83 8.63
CA PRO A 50 14.56 -4.39 7.57
C PRO A 50 15.98 -4.66 8.05
N ASP A 51 16.46 -5.88 7.79
CA ASP A 51 17.86 -6.28 7.93
C ASP A 51 18.41 -6.63 6.56
N LEU A 52 18.97 -5.62 5.89
CA LEU A 52 19.49 -5.71 4.53
C LEU A 52 20.62 -6.76 4.40
N SER A 53 21.34 -7.06 5.47
CA SER A 53 22.45 -8.02 5.48
C SER A 53 21.98 -9.47 5.35
N LYS A 54 20.79 -9.77 5.89
CA LYS A 54 20.19 -11.12 5.86
C LYS A 54 19.07 -11.25 4.85
N ASN A 55 18.77 -10.17 4.13
CA ASN A 55 17.60 -10.07 3.25
C ASN A 55 16.32 -10.54 3.96
N SER A 56 16.13 -10.08 5.20
CA SER A 56 15.07 -10.52 6.11
C SER A 56 14.68 -9.37 7.06
N TYR A 57 13.82 -9.64 8.04
CA TYR A 57 13.43 -8.69 9.07
C TYR A 57 13.99 -9.09 10.44
N ARG A 58 14.47 -8.10 11.18
CA ARG A 58 14.72 -8.20 12.62
C ARG A 58 13.44 -7.85 13.36
N TYR A 59 13.11 -8.61 14.41
CA TYR A 59 11.96 -8.37 15.24
C TYR A 59 12.35 -7.63 16.52
N GLU A 60 11.87 -6.40 16.68
CA GLU A 60 12.09 -5.55 17.85
C GLU A 60 10.81 -5.51 18.69
N LEU A 61 10.91 -5.92 19.96
CA LEU A 61 9.76 -6.01 20.85
C LEU A 61 9.21 -4.60 21.12
N LEU A 62 7.89 -4.45 21.04
CA LEU A 62 7.26 -3.18 21.41
C LEU A 62 7.45 -2.90 22.91
N PRO A 63 7.73 -1.64 23.33
CA PRO A 63 7.98 -1.31 24.74
C PRO A 63 6.86 -1.73 25.69
N GLU A 64 5.61 -1.70 25.22
CA GLU A 64 4.42 -2.09 26.00
C GLU A 64 4.25 -3.62 26.10
N SER A 65 5.04 -4.39 25.35
CA SER A 65 4.89 -5.84 25.19
C SER A 65 5.92 -6.66 25.99
N ILE A 66 6.69 -6.05 26.89
CA ILE A 66 7.82 -6.70 27.59
C ILE A 66 7.39 -7.95 28.37
N SER A 67 6.20 -7.95 28.97
CA SER A 67 5.65 -9.08 29.75
C SER A 67 4.53 -9.85 29.05
N GLY A 68 4.29 -9.54 27.77
CA GLY A 68 3.17 -10.07 26.98
C GLY A 68 1.78 -9.70 27.54
N THR A 69 0.77 -9.72 26.66
CA THR A 69 -0.62 -9.41 26.99
C THR A 69 -1.48 -10.66 26.98
N VAL A 70 -2.49 -10.71 27.86
CA VAL A 70 -3.55 -11.75 27.77
C VAL A 70 -4.48 -11.44 26.59
N GLN A 71 -4.67 -10.15 26.29
CA GLN A 71 -5.41 -9.70 25.12
C GLN A 71 -4.66 -10.10 23.85
N ASP A 72 -5.39 -10.70 22.93
CA ASP A 72 -4.95 -11.12 21.60
C ASP A 72 -4.90 -9.97 20.59
N SER A 73 -5.17 -8.74 21.04
CA SER A 73 -5.26 -7.55 20.21
C SER A 73 -4.73 -6.29 20.89
N ILE A 74 -4.11 -5.40 20.11
CA ILE A 74 -3.60 -4.10 20.55
C ILE A 74 -3.90 -3.01 19.52
N ILE A 75 -3.91 -1.75 19.95
CA ILE A 75 -4.12 -0.60 19.09
C ILE A 75 -2.82 0.21 18.99
N ILE A 76 -2.35 0.46 17.77
CA ILE A 76 -1.21 1.31 17.48
C ILE A 76 -1.71 2.69 17.06
N HIS A 77 -1.25 3.73 17.77
CA HIS A 77 -1.63 5.12 17.54
C HIS A 77 -0.53 5.91 16.84
N GLY A 78 -0.93 6.94 16.08
CA GLY A 78 0.00 7.97 15.60
C GLY A 78 1.03 7.49 14.59
N GLN A 79 0.75 6.38 13.90
CA GLN A 79 1.65 5.83 12.89
C GLN A 79 1.65 6.73 11.65
N LYS A 80 2.81 7.35 11.37
CA LYS A 80 2.97 8.32 10.27
C LYS A 80 3.57 7.71 9.00
N HIS A 81 4.33 6.63 9.16
CA HIS A 81 5.06 5.97 8.07
C HIS A 81 4.67 4.50 7.99
N THR A 82 4.92 3.90 6.83
CA THR A 82 4.83 2.46 6.61
C THR A 82 5.54 1.73 7.73
N ALA A 83 4.88 0.73 8.29
CA ALA A 83 5.47 -0.13 9.31
C ALA A 83 5.00 -1.56 9.16
N VAL A 84 5.84 -2.46 9.66
CA VAL A 84 5.63 -3.89 9.57
C VAL A 84 5.62 -4.45 10.97
N PHE A 85 4.64 -5.31 11.25
CA PHE A 85 4.46 -5.93 12.56
C PHE A 85 4.46 -7.44 12.46
N ALA A 86 4.82 -8.09 13.55
CA ALA A 86 4.67 -9.53 13.75
C ALA A 86 4.24 -9.80 15.21
N CYS A 87 3.63 -10.95 15.43
CA CYS A 87 3.29 -11.41 16.78
C CYS A 87 3.84 -12.81 17.05
N ARG A 88 4.02 -13.15 18.32
CA ARG A 88 4.23 -14.53 18.78
C ARG A 88 3.50 -14.72 20.11
N ALA A 89 3.22 -15.96 20.49
CA ALA A 89 2.64 -16.26 21.79
C ALA A 89 3.58 -17.14 22.64
N GLY A 90 3.54 -16.95 23.96
CA GLY A 90 4.28 -17.76 24.94
C GLY A 90 3.33 -18.35 25.99
N ARG A 91 3.64 -19.53 26.51
CA ARG A 91 2.90 -20.16 27.63
C ARG A 91 3.80 -21.04 28.49
N GLY A 92 3.40 -21.27 29.74
CA GLY A 92 4.12 -22.18 30.65
C GLY A 92 5.20 -21.48 31.49
N ASN A 93 5.93 -22.27 32.28
CA ASN A 93 7.07 -21.81 33.08
C ASN A 93 8.15 -22.93 33.13
N PRO A 94 9.25 -22.83 32.36
CA PRO A 94 9.64 -21.72 31.48
C PRO A 94 8.66 -21.51 30.31
N GLU A 95 8.61 -20.30 29.76
CA GLU A 95 7.70 -19.99 28.65
C GLU A 95 8.15 -20.67 27.35
N ASP A 96 7.28 -21.52 26.81
CA ASP A 96 7.39 -22.10 25.47
C ASP A 96 6.71 -21.17 24.46
N PHE A 97 7.47 -20.74 23.45
CA PHE A 97 7.00 -19.80 22.43
C PHE A 97 6.55 -20.48 21.13
N THR A 98 5.55 -19.91 20.49
CA THR A 98 5.22 -20.19 19.09
C THR A 98 6.30 -19.64 18.16
N TYR A 99 6.30 -20.09 16.90
CA TYR A 99 6.96 -19.33 15.83
C TYR A 99 6.35 -17.93 15.69
N TYR A 100 7.14 -17.00 15.18
CA TYR A 100 6.65 -15.67 14.77
C TYR A 100 5.59 -15.83 13.69
N SER A 101 4.61 -14.94 13.69
CA SER A 101 3.70 -14.79 12.57
C SER A 101 4.44 -14.28 11.33
N GLU A 102 3.87 -14.56 10.16
CA GLU A 102 4.23 -13.82 8.95
C GLU A 102 4.04 -12.31 9.18
N PRO A 103 4.99 -11.47 8.72
CA PRO A 103 4.92 -10.04 8.91
C PRO A 103 3.72 -9.43 8.16
N LYS A 104 3.10 -8.40 8.76
CA LYS A 104 2.00 -7.65 8.15
C LYS A 104 2.32 -6.17 8.06
N PHE A 105 2.04 -5.61 6.89
CA PHE A 105 2.29 -4.21 6.57
C PHE A 105 1.09 -3.35 6.95
N ILE A 106 1.42 -2.17 7.44
CA ILE A 106 0.52 -1.03 7.55
C ILE A 106 1.09 0.05 6.64
N TRP A 107 0.34 0.42 5.62
CA TRP A 107 0.75 1.32 4.56
C TRP A 107 0.39 2.77 4.90
N SER A 108 1.34 3.69 4.70
CA SER A 108 1.09 5.14 4.75
C SER A 108 1.10 5.71 3.34
N ALA A 109 -0.03 6.28 2.91
CA ALA A 109 -0.07 7.11 1.70
C ALA A 109 0.71 8.41 1.95
N GLY A 110 1.48 8.86 0.96
CA GLY A 110 2.49 9.90 1.10
C GLY A 110 2.02 11.18 1.83
N GLN A 111 2.82 11.63 2.80
CA GLN A 111 2.67 12.95 3.43
C GLN A 111 4.05 13.60 3.59
N CYS A 112 4.19 14.82 3.02
CA CYS A 112 5.20 15.90 3.08
C CYS A 112 6.71 15.60 3.27
N VAL A 113 7.12 14.38 3.57
CA VAL A 113 8.51 13.94 3.68
C VAL A 113 8.63 12.63 2.92
N SER A 114 8.17 12.61 1.66
CA SER A 114 8.16 11.40 0.84
C SER A 114 9.58 10.99 0.49
N VAL A 115 10.01 9.87 1.08
CA VAL A 115 11.20 9.15 0.65
C VAL A 115 10.96 8.52 -0.73
N LEU A 116 9.74 8.16 -1.13
CA LEU A 116 9.48 7.55 -2.44
C LEU A 116 8.66 8.47 -3.36
N SER A 117 9.18 8.71 -4.57
CA SER A 117 8.52 9.48 -5.64
C SER A 117 8.48 8.71 -6.96
N LEU A 118 7.49 9.02 -7.80
CA LEU A 118 7.27 8.37 -9.10
C LEU A 118 7.63 9.29 -10.26
N SER A 119 8.22 8.72 -11.30
CA SER A 119 8.44 9.38 -12.58
C SER A 119 8.00 8.45 -13.72
N PRO A 120 6.92 8.77 -14.45
CA PRO A 120 6.08 9.96 -14.28
C PRO A 120 5.21 9.88 -13.00
N ASP A 121 4.85 11.05 -12.46
CA ASP A 121 4.11 11.18 -11.18
C ASP A 121 2.62 10.85 -11.33
N ARG A 122 2.32 9.55 -11.47
CA ARG A 122 0.97 8.99 -11.47
C ARG A 122 1.03 7.52 -11.05
N GLU A 123 -0.10 6.95 -10.67
CA GLU A 123 -0.19 5.57 -10.16
C GLU A 123 -0.66 4.55 -11.20
N GLN A 124 -1.16 5.02 -12.36
CA GLN A 124 -1.64 4.17 -13.44
C GLN A 124 -0.78 4.34 -14.71
N HIS A 125 -0.31 3.24 -15.28
CA HIS A 125 0.57 3.23 -16.45
C HIS A 125 0.18 2.17 -17.47
N PHE A 126 0.55 2.41 -18.71
CA PHE A 126 0.32 1.41 -19.75
C PHE A 126 1.28 0.23 -19.58
N THR A 127 0.91 -0.95 -20.12
CA THR A 127 1.92 -1.99 -20.34
C THR A 127 3.09 -1.42 -21.15
N SER A 128 4.25 -2.04 -21.05
CA SER A 128 5.57 -1.63 -21.55
C SER A 128 5.94 -0.14 -21.43
N GLU A 129 5.22 0.64 -20.63
CA GLU A 129 5.65 1.95 -20.19
C GLU A 129 6.67 1.76 -19.06
N SER A 130 7.73 2.55 -19.10
CA SER A 130 8.71 2.56 -18.02
C SER A 130 8.30 3.53 -16.93
N VAL A 131 8.35 3.06 -15.68
CA VAL A 131 8.11 3.88 -14.49
C VAL A 131 9.34 3.82 -13.61
N THR A 132 9.80 4.97 -13.13
CA THR A 132 10.94 5.05 -12.23
C THR A 132 10.46 5.43 -10.83
N LEU A 133 10.74 4.55 -9.87
CA LEU A 133 10.57 4.78 -8.44
C LEU A 133 11.88 5.32 -7.87
N ASN A 134 11.86 6.50 -7.25
CA ASN A 134 13.04 7.12 -6.66
C ASN A 134 12.94 7.16 -5.14
N CYS A 135 13.90 6.53 -4.46
CA CYS A 135 14.08 6.63 -3.02
C CYS A 135 15.01 7.82 -2.70
N GLY A 136 14.46 8.88 -2.11
CA GLY A 136 15.17 10.03 -1.55
C GLY A 136 15.22 9.98 -0.02
N GLY A 137 16.17 10.67 0.60
CA GLY A 137 16.39 10.64 2.05
C GLY A 137 17.87 10.58 2.38
N ASN A 138 18.21 10.51 3.66
CA ASN A 138 19.60 10.59 4.13
C ASN A 138 20.33 9.24 4.17
N SER A 139 19.70 8.14 3.74
CA SER A 139 20.35 6.83 3.67
C SER A 139 21.24 6.71 2.43
N ALA A 140 22.41 6.11 2.59
CA ALA A 140 23.35 5.88 1.50
C ALA A 140 22.87 4.77 0.54
N GLU A 141 22.11 3.80 1.07
CA GLU A 141 21.57 2.69 0.30
C GLU A 141 20.07 2.53 0.55
N TRP A 142 19.33 2.29 -0.54
CA TRP A 142 17.90 2.00 -0.54
C TRP A 142 17.63 0.77 -1.41
N ARG A 143 16.73 -0.09 -0.96
CA ARG A 143 16.17 -1.18 -1.77
C ARG A 143 14.71 -0.91 -2.06
N VAL A 144 14.33 -0.98 -3.33
CA VAL A 144 12.93 -0.93 -3.74
C VAL A 144 12.34 -2.33 -3.65
N LYS A 145 11.23 -2.46 -2.95
CA LYS A 145 10.49 -3.70 -2.73
C LYS A 145 9.14 -3.62 -3.42
N GLU A 146 8.58 -4.78 -3.72
CA GLU A 146 7.30 -4.95 -4.37
C GLU A 146 6.50 -6.05 -3.65
N ILE A 147 5.19 -5.84 -3.50
CA ILE A 147 4.22 -6.87 -3.15
C ILE A 147 3.14 -6.91 -4.21
N ARG A 148 2.93 -8.08 -4.80
CA ARG A 148 1.81 -8.39 -5.70
C ARG A 148 0.74 -9.15 -4.94
N GLU A 149 -0.52 -8.96 -5.31
CA GLU A 149 -1.65 -9.72 -4.72
C GLU A 149 -1.66 -11.21 -5.11
N ILE A 150 -0.69 -11.69 -5.91
CA ILE A 150 -0.66 -13.09 -6.38
C ILE A 150 -0.09 -14.01 -5.29
N ASN A 151 -0.96 -14.49 -4.39
CA ASN A 151 -0.91 -15.79 -3.72
C ASN A 151 0.44 -16.30 -3.15
N LYS A 152 1.20 -15.43 -2.50
CA LYS A 152 1.91 -15.63 -1.21
C LYS A 152 2.86 -14.45 -1.04
N LEU A 153 2.98 -13.97 0.19
CA LEU A 153 4.07 -13.08 0.59
C LEU A 153 5.38 -13.90 0.52
N SER A 154 5.87 -14.24 -0.67
CA SER A 154 7.29 -14.48 -0.81
C SER A 154 7.95 -13.16 -0.41
N LEU A 155 9.05 -13.21 0.33
CA LEU A 155 9.97 -12.09 0.33
C LEU A 155 10.44 -11.93 -1.12
N GLU A 156 9.67 -11.18 -1.92
CA GLU A 156 10.01 -10.90 -3.30
C GLU A 156 11.42 -10.29 -3.27
N PRO A 157 12.29 -10.66 -4.22
CA PRO A 157 13.61 -10.05 -4.29
C PRO A 157 13.46 -8.52 -4.46
N ASP A 158 14.48 -7.75 -4.10
CA ASP A 158 14.45 -6.31 -4.41
C ASP A 158 14.42 -6.06 -5.95
N CYS A 159 14.21 -4.80 -6.33
CA CYS A 159 14.09 -4.39 -7.73
C CYS A 159 15.22 -4.87 -8.65
N SER A 160 16.39 -5.24 -8.14
CA SER A 160 17.48 -5.79 -8.96
C SER A 160 17.08 -7.06 -9.74
N TYR A 161 16.03 -7.76 -9.33
CA TYR A 161 15.58 -9.00 -9.96
C TYR A 161 14.42 -8.83 -10.94
N TRP A 162 13.53 -7.88 -10.70
CA TRP A 162 12.29 -7.70 -11.47
C TRP A 162 12.21 -6.34 -12.18
N GLY A 163 13.18 -5.46 -11.94
CA GLY A 163 13.35 -4.18 -12.60
C GLY A 163 14.83 -3.85 -12.83
N LYS A 164 15.14 -2.56 -12.95
CA LYS A 164 16.49 -2.05 -13.17
C LYS A 164 16.84 -1.02 -12.10
N MET A 165 17.72 -1.41 -11.17
CA MET A 165 18.27 -0.49 -10.17
C MET A 165 19.33 0.44 -10.78
N SER A 166 19.30 1.70 -10.36
CA SER A 166 20.30 2.73 -10.68
C SER A 166 20.45 3.67 -9.48
N GLY A 167 21.45 3.42 -8.64
CA GLY A 167 21.58 4.12 -7.35
C GLY A 167 20.37 3.83 -6.45
N SER A 168 19.73 4.87 -5.93
CA SER A 168 18.51 4.77 -5.11
C SER A 168 17.21 4.74 -5.92
N SER A 169 17.29 4.54 -7.23
CA SER A 169 16.13 4.46 -8.12
C SER A 169 15.94 3.07 -8.72
N CYS A 170 14.69 2.70 -8.95
CA CYS A 170 14.27 1.46 -9.59
C CYS A 170 13.41 1.79 -10.80
N THR A 171 13.80 1.33 -11.99
CA THR A 171 12.98 1.44 -13.19
C THR A 171 12.30 0.13 -13.49
N ILE A 172 10.98 0.18 -13.67
CA ILE A 172 10.12 -0.97 -13.89
C ILE A 172 9.49 -0.84 -15.27
N ASN A 173 9.38 -1.94 -15.99
CA ASN A 173 8.72 -2.00 -17.29
C ASN A 173 8.06 -3.37 -17.40
N SER A 174 6.74 -3.41 -17.39
CA SER A 174 5.99 -4.67 -17.41
C SER A 174 5.16 -4.79 -18.66
N ASN A 175 5.18 -5.97 -19.28
CA ASN A 175 4.42 -6.28 -20.48
C ASN A 175 3.03 -6.86 -20.20
N TRP A 176 2.64 -6.97 -18.94
CA TRP A 176 1.39 -7.59 -18.53
C TRP A 176 0.71 -6.74 -17.45
N SER A 177 -0.62 -6.76 -17.48
CA SER A 177 -1.44 -6.03 -16.52
C SER A 177 -1.26 -6.59 -15.11
N HIS A 178 -1.02 -5.70 -14.15
CA HIS A 178 -0.91 -6.06 -12.75
C HIS A 178 -1.06 -4.86 -11.83
N GLN A 179 -1.28 -5.16 -10.57
CA GLN A 179 -1.30 -4.18 -9.49
C GLN A 179 -0.34 -4.64 -8.40
N ALA A 180 0.45 -3.70 -7.90
CA ALA A 180 1.43 -3.98 -6.85
C ALA A 180 1.69 -2.75 -5.98
N VAL A 181 2.02 -3.01 -4.72
CA VAL A 181 2.45 -1.98 -3.77
C VAL A 181 3.97 -1.94 -3.73
N TYR A 182 4.52 -0.74 -3.82
CA TYR A 182 5.96 -0.49 -3.81
C TYR A 182 6.36 0.40 -2.64
N TRP A 183 7.53 0.13 -2.07
CA TRP A 183 8.15 0.93 -1.01
C TRP A 183 9.68 0.80 -1.06
N CYS A 184 10.38 1.67 -0.34
CA CYS A 184 11.81 1.61 -0.13
C CYS A 184 12.15 1.18 1.30
N GLU A 185 13.20 0.39 1.44
CA GLU A 185 13.81 -0.01 2.71
C GLU A 185 15.25 0.51 2.78
N SER A 186 15.62 1.15 3.90
CA SER A 186 16.97 1.64 4.15
C SER A 186 17.82 0.63 4.95
N GLU A 187 19.14 0.82 4.93
CA GLU A 187 20.06 0.08 5.80
C GLU A 187 19.86 0.35 7.30
N THR A 188 19.33 1.54 7.63
CA THR A 188 19.01 1.95 9.00
C THR A 188 17.70 1.35 9.51
N GLY A 189 16.99 0.57 8.68
CA GLY A 189 15.73 -0.07 9.04
C GLY A 189 14.52 0.84 8.90
N GLU A 190 14.61 1.88 8.08
CA GLU A 190 13.51 2.80 7.80
C GLU A 190 12.73 2.35 6.56
N PHE A 191 11.43 2.65 6.57
CA PHE A 191 10.53 2.44 5.44
C PHE A 191 10.11 3.79 4.85
N SER A 192 10.01 3.87 3.53
CA SER A 192 9.37 5.02 2.85
C SER A 192 7.84 4.99 2.97
N ASN A 193 7.20 6.03 2.44
CA ASN A 193 5.80 5.92 2.00
C ASN A 193 5.65 4.82 0.95
N SER A 194 4.43 4.29 0.82
CA SER A 194 4.11 3.28 -0.17
C SER A 194 3.23 3.85 -1.28
N VAL A 195 3.39 3.31 -2.48
CA VAL A 195 2.59 3.66 -3.66
C VAL A 195 1.99 2.39 -4.26
N ASN A 196 0.73 2.45 -4.68
CA ASN A 196 0.05 1.32 -5.31
C ASN A 196 -0.03 1.59 -6.82
N ILE A 197 0.82 0.92 -7.60
CA ILE A 197 0.89 1.14 -9.05
C ILE A 197 0.06 0.08 -9.76
N THR A 198 -0.74 0.54 -10.72
CA THR A 198 -1.50 -0.34 -11.62
C THR A 198 -1.00 -0.19 -13.05
N VAL A 199 -0.60 -1.31 -13.64
CA VAL A 199 -0.24 -1.41 -15.06
C VAL A 199 -1.41 -2.05 -15.81
N HIS A 200 -1.91 -1.40 -16.85
CA HIS A 200 -3.06 -1.86 -17.61
C HIS A 200 -3.11 -1.24 -19.02
N ASP A 201 -3.77 -1.87 -19.99
CA ASP A 201 -3.84 -1.34 -21.36
C ASP A 201 -4.98 -0.36 -21.62
N LEU A 202 -5.97 -0.33 -20.72
CA LEU A 202 -7.04 0.67 -20.67
C LEU A 202 -6.95 1.46 -19.36
N LEU A 203 -6.77 2.77 -19.44
CA LEU A 203 -6.55 3.64 -18.30
C LEU A 203 -7.57 4.77 -18.23
N LEU A 204 -7.91 5.17 -17.01
CA LEU A 204 -8.52 6.46 -16.73
C LEU A 204 -7.43 7.46 -16.37
N VAL A 205 -7.26 8.49 -17.20
CA VAL A 205 -6.40 9.63 -16.88
C VAL A 205 -7.19 10.64 -16.06
N SER A 206 -6.86 10.72 -14.78
CA SER A 206 -7.41 11.69 -13.83
C SER A 206 -6.33 12.70 -13.40
N PRO A 207 -6.73 13.86 -12.83
CA PRO A 207 -5.80 14.79 -12.20
C PRO A 207 -5.02 14.12 -11.06
N VAL A 208 -3.73 14.44 -10.96
CA VAL A 208 -2.85 13.99 -9.87
C VAL A 208 -3.08 14.82 -8.59
N HIS A 209 -3.50 16.08 -8.76
CA HIS A 209 -3.74 17.01 -7.67
C HIS A 209 -5.25 17.23 -7.44
N PRO A 210 -5.68 17.55 -6.20
CA PRO A 210 -7.06 17.90 -5.92
C PRO A 210 -7.57 19.04 -6.81
N VAL A 211 -8.77 18.87 -7.36
CA VAL A 211 -9.40 19.87 -8.23
C VAL A 211 -10.15 20.89 -7.38
N THR A 212 -9.99 22.18 -7.66
CA THR A 212 -10.68 23.24 -6.90
C THR A 212 -12.16 23.30 -7.28
N GLU A 213 -13.03 23.52 -6.31
CA GLU A 213 -14.46 23.73 -6.55
C GLU A 213 -14.70 24.90 -7.54
N GLY A 214 -15.69 24.76 -8.42
CA GLY A 214 -15.99 25.69 -9.51
C GLY A 214 -15.07 25.57 -10.73
N ALA A 215 -13.91 24.91 -10.62
CA ALA A 215 -13.01 24.70 -11.77
C ALA A 215 -13.58 23.64 -12.73
N SER A 216 -13.11 23.66 -13.98
CA SER A 216 -13.40 22.60 -14.94
C SER A 216 -12.32 21.52 -14.92
N VAL A 217 -12.70 20.26 -15.05
CA VAL A 217 -11.80 19.11 -15.22
C VAL A 217 -12.25 18.24 -16.38
N THR A 218 -11.28 17.64 -17.06
CA THR A 218 -11.53 16.60 -18.06
C THR A 218 -10.86 15.31 -17.62
N LEU A 219 -11.63 14.24 -17.50
CA LEU A 219 -11.14 12.87 -17.35
C LEU A 219 -11.08 12.23 -18.74
N SER A 220 -10.00 11.51 -19.05
CA SER A 220 -9.81 10.90 -20.36
C SER A 220 -9.63 9.39 -20.23
N CYS A 221 -10.45 8.62 -20.93
CA CYS A 221 -10.24 7.18 -21.10
C CYS A 221 -9.27 6.96 -22.26
N ARG A 222 -8.20 6.21 -22.02
CA ARG A 222 -7.15 5.98 -23.02
C ARG A 222 -6.81 4.50 -23.10
N ARG A 223 -6.69 4.00 -24.32
CA ARG A 223 -6.23 2.64 -24.60
C ARG A 223 -4.89 2.67 -25.31
N ARG A 224 -4.03 1.72 -24.96
CA ARG A 224 -2.73 1.58 -25.59
C ARG A 224 -2.89 1.26 -27.08
N GLY A 225 -2.16 1.99 -27.92
CA GLY A 225 -2.17 1.79 -29.38
C GLY A 225 -3.36 2.42 -30.12
N GLU A 226 -4.31 3.03 -29.40
CA GLU A 226 -5.48 3.67 -30.00
C GLU A 226 -5.48 5.18 -29.76
N ASN A 227 -5.64 5.95 -30.84
CA ASN A 227 -5.59 7.41 -30.76
C ASN A 227 -6.93 8.04 -30.38
N LYS A 228 -8.04 7.37 -30.69
CA LYS A 228 -9.40 7.82 -30.35
C LYS A 228 -10.24 6.59 -30.02
N LEU A 229 -10.91 6.64 -28.88
CA LEU A 229 -11.91 5.66 -28.51
C LEU A 229 -13.29 6.17 -28.90
N SER A 230 -14.12 5.26 -29.41
CA SER A 230 -15.57 5.43 -29.50
C SER A 230 -16.25 4.55 -28.45
N ASP A 231 -17.52 4.83 -28.15
CA ASP A 231 -18.36 4.00 -27.28
C ASP A 231 -17.72 3.76 -25.90
N VAL A 232 -17.39 4.87 -25.23
CA VAL A 232 -16.80 4.86 -23.89
C VAL A 232 -17.87 5.16 -22.85
N ILE A 233 -17.89 4.34 -21.81
CA ILE A 233 -18.77 4.48 -20.66
C ILE A 233 -17.94 4.97 -19.48
N PHE A 234 -18.41 6.00 -18.78
CA PHE A 234 -17.79 6.48 -17.54
C PHE A 234 -18.68 6.18 -16.35
N TYR A 235 -18.04 5.79 -15.25
CA TYR A 235 -18.68 5.51 -13.97
C TYR A 235 -18.12 6.42 -12.87
N HIS A 236 -18.98 6.85 -11.95
CA HIS A 236 -18.63 7.51 -10.69
C HIS A 236 -19.26 6.74 -9.53
N ASN A 237 -18.45 6.30 -8.59
CA ASN A 237 -18.86 5.44 -7.46
C ASN A 237 -19.74 4.26 -7.93
N ASP A 238 -19.26 3.55 -8.96
CA ASP A 238 -19.93 2.42 -9.62
C ASP A 238 -21.25 2.73 -10.34
N LYS A 239 -21.65 4.00 -10.44
CA LYS A 239 -22.83 4.43 -11.18
C LYS A 239 -22.44 4.99 -12.54
N LEU A 240 -23.15 4.57 -13.59
CA LEU A 240 -22.98 5.10 -14.94
C LEU A 240 -23.35 6.58 -14.97
N ILE A 241 -22.43 7.43 -15.43
CA ILE A 241 -22.62 8.88 -15.54
C ILE A 241 -22.56 9.41 -16.98
N GLN A 242 -21.86 8.73 -17.88
CA GLN A 242 -21.80 9.07 -19.29
C GLN A 242 -21.65 7.81 -20.12
N ASN A 243 -22.34 7.77 -21.25
CA ASN A 243 -22.11 6.81 -22.33
C ASN A 243 -22.09 7.61 -23.63
N ASP A 244 -20.91 7.76 -24.23
CA ASP A 244 -20.69 8.66 -25.36
C ASP A 244 -19.69 8.05 -26.35
N SER A 245 -19.79 8.49 -27.61
CA SER A 245 -18.77 8.32 -28.65
C SER A 245 -17.42 8.96 -28.32
N ARG A 246 -17.34 9.80 -27.28
CA ARG A 246 -16.14 10.51 -26.86
C ARG A 246 -15.44 9.78 -25.73
N GLY A 247 -14.12 9.60 -25.85
CA GLY A 247 -13.25 9.09 -24.77
C GLY A 247 -12.95 10.11 -23.65
N GLU A 248 -13.72 11.19 -23.54
CA GLU A 248 -13.51 12.25 -22.55
C GLU A 248 -14.81 12.55 -21.80
N LEU A 249 -14.66 12.77 -20.50
CA LEU A 249 -15.71 13.24 -19.60
C LEU A 249 -15.30 14.61 -19.07
N LYS A 250 -16.09 15.64 -19.40
CA LYS A 250 -15.82 17.02 -18.98
C LYS A 250 -16.80 17.45 -17.90
N ILE A 251 -16.28 17.72 -16.70
CA ILE A 251 -17.02 18.33 -15.59
C ILE A 251 -16.68 19.82 -15.63
N SER A 252 -17.66 20.66 -15.97
CA SER A 252 -17.39 22.08 -16.27
C SER A 252 -17.27 22.96 -15.01
N ALA A 253 -17.95 22.58 -13.94
CA ALA A 253 -17.89 23.24 -12.63
C ALA A 253 -17.91 22.16 -11.56
N VAL A 254 -16.73 21.82 -11.04
CA VAL A 254 -16.55 20.79 -10.02
C VAL A 254 -17.20 21.22 -8.70
N SER A 255 -17.82 20.27 -8.01
CA SER A 255 -18.48 20.42 -6.72
C SER A 255 -18.03 19.31 -5.77
N GLN A 256 -18.34 19.45 -4.48
CA GLN A 256 -18.00 18.40 -3.50
C GLN A 256 -18.64 17.03 -3.84
N SER A 257 -19.79 17.00 -4.54
CA SER A 257 -20.41 15.73 -4.97
C SER A 257 -19.66 15.02 -6.09
N ASP A 258 -18.77 15.70 -6.80
CA ASP A 258 -17.94 15.10 -7.84
C ASP A 258 -16.74 14.35 -7.26
N GLU A 259 -16.44 14.51 -5.97
CA GLU A 259 -15.41 13.71 -5.30
C GLU A 259 -15.80 12.22 -5.28
N GLY A 260 -14.84 11.33 -5.59
CA GLY A 260 -15.07 9.89 -5.53
C GLY A 260 -14.23 9.07 -6.49
N PHE A 261 -14.58 7.79 -6.62
CA PHE A 261 -13.93 6.86 -7.54
C PHE A 261 -14.52 6.97 -8.93
N TYR A 262 -13.65 7.13 -9.92
CA TYR A 262 -13.99 7.11 -11.33
C TYR A 262 -13.32 5.93 -12.02
N LYS A 263 -13.98 5.38 -13.04
CA LYS A 263 -13.43 4.41 -13.99
C LYS A 263 -14.12 4.55 -15.34
N CYS A 264 -13.46 4.10 -16.40
CA CYS A 264 -14.06 4.02 -17.72
C CYS A 264 -14.12 2.58 -18.23
N GLU A 265 -15.02 2.34 -19.18
CA GLU A 265 -15.15 1.07 -19.88
C GLU A 265 -15.13 1.33 -21.38
N HIS A 266 -14.41 0.47 -22.10
CA HIS A 266 -14.36 0.50 -23.55
C HIS A 266 -14.24 -0.93 -24.08
N SER A 267 -15.10 -1.29 -25.04
CA SER A 267 -15.14 -2.64 -25.64
C SER A 267 -15.29 -3.78 -24.62
N GLY A 268 -16.06 -3.55 -23.54
CA GLY A 268 -16.31 -4.52 -22.46
C GLY A 268 -15.17 -4.69 -21.46
N GLU A 269 -14.07 -3.95 -21.61
CA GLU A 269 -12.96 -3.90 -20.67
C GLU A 269 -13.09 -2.67 -19.77
N VAL A 270 -12.90 -2.84 -18.46
CA VAL A 270 -13.04 -1.78 -17.46
C VAL A 270 -11.66 -1.35 -16.97
N SER A 271 -11.40 -0.05 -16.95
CA SER A 271 -10.16 0.52 -16.44
C SER A 271 -10.02 0.35 -14.93
N PRO A 272 -8.80 0.37 -14.39
CA PRO A 272 -8.60 0.58 -12.96
C PRO A 272 -9.27 1.88 -12.49
N GLN A 273 -9.75 1.88 -11.25
CA GLN A 273 -10.40 3.06 -10.67
C GLN A 273 -9.38 4.07 -10.16
N SER A 274 -9.73 5.35 -10.23
CA SER A 274 -8.94 6.46 -9.70
C SER A 274 -9.81 7.37 -8.83
N TRP A 275 -9.28 7.80 -7.68
CA TRP A 275 -9.98 8.74 -6.80
C TRP A 275 -9.72 10.18 -7.23
N MET A 276 -10.77 10.91 -7.61
CA MET A 276 -10.68 12.34 -7.85
C MET A 276 -11.05 13.08 -6.55
N ARG A 277 -10.07 13.77 -5.95
CA ARG A 277 -10.30 14.61 -4.76
C ARG A 277 -10.72 16.02 -5.17
N VAL A 278 -11.67 16.58 -4.43
CA VAL A 278 -12.12 17.97 -4.59
C VAL A 278 -11.59 18.81 -3.42
N LYS A 279 -11.05 19.98 -3.75
CA LYS A 279 -10.64 20.99 -2.78
C LYS A 279 -11.75 22.05 -2.72
N GLY A 280 -12.53 22.01 -1.64
CA GLY A 280 -13.51 23.06 -1.36
C GLY A 280 -12.86 24.43 -1.21
N GLU A 281 -13.56 25.49 -1.61
CA GLU A 281 -13.15 26.85 -1.27
C GLU A 281 -13.28 27.03 0.24
N VAL A 282 -12.14 27.11 0.94
CA VAL A 282 -12.14 27.49 2.35
C VAL A 282 -12.60 28.94 2.44
N LEU A 283 -13.88 29.17 2.78
CA LEU A 283 -14.32 30.42 3.40
C LEU A 283 -13.46 30.60 4.66
N ASN A 284 -12.42 31.43 4.56
CA ASN A 284 -11.51 31.88 5.62
C ASN A 284 -11.84 31.37 7.05
N THR A 285 -11.43 30.15 7.41
CA THR A 285 -11.14 29.80 8.80
C THR A 285 -10.19 28.60 8.86
N LEU A 286 -8.91 28.91 9.08
CA LEU A 286 -7.82 28.09 9.66
C LEU A 286 -7.90 26.56 9.53
N ILE A 287 -7.35 26.00 8.44
CA ILE A 287 -6.57 24.75 8.51
C ILE A 287 -5.32 24.92 7.63
N SER A 288 -4.21 25.26 8.29
CA SER A 288 -2.88 25.16 7.71
C SER A 288 -2.47 23.69 7.74
N CYS A 289 -2.24 23.10 6.57
CA CYS A 289 -1.27 22.03 6.40
C CYS A 289 -0.58 22.19 5.04
N CYS A 290 0.57 22.86 5.11
CA CYS A 290 1.75 22.76 4.26
C CYS A 290 1.58 22.96 2.74
N MET A 291 1.52 24.24 2.34
CA MET A 291 2.43 24.70 1.28
C MET A 291 3.80 24.93 1.92
N ALA A 292 4.84 24.23 1.46
CA ALA A 292 6.22 24.63 1.66
C ALA A 292 7.09 24.01 0.57
N THR A 293 7.14 24.69 -0.57
CA THR A 293 8.35 24.80 -1.39
C THR A 293 9.42 25.54 -0.60
N PHE A 294 10.61 24.96 -0.51
CA PHE A 294 11.90 25.63 -0.71
C PHE A 294 12.84 24.63 -1.38
#